data_AF-A0A5J4SJ42-F1
#
_entry.id   AF-A0A5J4SJ42-F1
#
_cell.length_a   1.000
_cell.length_b   1.000
_cell.length_c   1.000
_cell.angle_alpha   90.00
_cell.angle_beta   90.00
_cell.angle_gamma   90.00
#
_symmetry.space_group_name_H-M   'P 1'
#
loop_
_entity.id
_entity.type
_entity.pdbx_description
1 polymer ?
#
loop_
_entity_poly.entity_id
_entity_poly.type
_entity_poly.pdbx_seq_one_letter_code
_entity_poly.pdbx_strand_id
1 'polypeptide(L)' 'MNKIASDYYSPYEQFVPPEKHLQSKKETFTIEGTNSLFRHFLAWMRRKSKCYSKCKTMLELSFLLLIKLKNSPALQVVM' A
#
# COMPACT_ATOMS: atom_id res chain seq x y z
N MET A 1 -2.21 16.94 12.47
CA MET A 1 -0.96 16.18 12.19
C MET A 1 -1.31 14.92 11.41
N ASN A 2 -0.73 14.73 10.22
CA ASN A 2 -0.92 13.50 9.44
C ASN A 2 -0.18 12.35 10.14
N LYS A 3 -0.92 11.42 10.73
CA LYS A 3 -0.38 10.19 11.33
C LYS A 3 -0.16 9.16 10.24
N ILE A 4 0.93 8.40 10.33
CA ILE A 4 1.30 7.34 9.41
C ILE A 4 1.18 6.02 10.15
N ALA A 5 0.25 5.17 9.71
CA ALA A 5 0.10 3.83 10.26
C ALA A 5 0.98 2.85 9.49
N SER A 6 1.74 2.02 10.21
CA SER A 6 2.47 0.89 9.62
C SER A 6 2.27 -0.36 10.47
N ASP A 7 2.71 -1.50 9.94
CA ASP A 7 2.82 -2.71 10.73
C ASP A 7 4.01 -2.61 11.72
N TYR A 8 4.18 -3.64 12.53
CA TYR A 8 5.27 -3.77 13.50
C TYR A 8 6.59 -4.24 12.84
N TYR A 9 6.80 -3.96 11.55
CA TYR A 9 8.04 -4.32 10.87
C TYR A 9 9.14 -3.32 11.23
N SER A 10 10.19 -3.82 11.90
CA SER A 10 11.29 -3.03 12.49
C SER A 10 11.89 -1.94 11.58
N PRO A 11 12.07 -2.12 10.26
CA PRO A 11 12.58 -1.07 9.40
C PRO A 11 11.72 0.21 9.40
N TYR A 12 10.40 0.13 9.55
CA TYR A 12 9.55 1.33 9.53
C TYR A 12 9.81 2.28 10.70
N GLU A 13 10.27 1.76 11.85
CA GLU A 13 10.66 2.56 13.01
C GLU A 13 11.88 3.46 12.71
N GLN A 14 12.70 3.07 11.73
CA GLN A 14 13.85 3.86 11.28
C GLN A 14 13.48 4.91 10.22
N PHE A 15 12.42 4.67 9.45
CA PHE A 15 12.00 5.55 8.35
C PHE A 15 10.92 6.55 8.75
N VAL A 16 10.05 6.21 9.71
CA VAL A 16 8.92 7.04 10.13
C VAL A 16 9.26 7.72 11.46
N PRO A 17 9.18 9.06 11.55
CA PRO A 17 9.40 9.76 12.81
C PRO A 17 8.41 9.27 13.90
N PRO A 18 8.87 9.01 15.13
CA PRO A 18 8.04 8.41 16.19
C PRO A 18 6.81 9.26 16.53
N GLU A 19 6.90 10.59 16.41
CA GLU A 19 5.79 11.52 16.62
C GLU A 19 4.63 11.36 15.63
N LYS A 20 4.92 10.80 14.45
CA LYS A 20 3.95 10.57 13.37
C LYS A 20 3.58 9.10 13.23
N HIS A 21 4.31 8.20 13.88
CA HIS A 21 4.18 6.76 13.72
C HIS A 21 3.06 6.23 14.60
N LEU A 22 2.05 5.63 13.98
CA LEU A 22 0.92 5.00 14.67
C LEU A 22 0.98 3.48 14.45
N GLN A 23 1.38 2.73 15.47
CA GLN A 23 1.35 1.27 15.46
C GLN A 23 0.34 0.78 16.48
N SER A 24 -0.84 0.37 16.01
CA SER A 24 -1.84 -0.29 16.84
C SER A 24 -2.51 -1.42 16.07
N LYS A 25 -3.10 -2.36 16.81
CA LYS A 25 -3.85 -3.48 16.23
C LYS A 25 -5.06 -3.04 15.40
N LYS A 26 -5.60 -1.83 15.64
CA LYS A 26 -6.77 -1.32 14.92
C LYS A 26 -6.45 -1.01 13.46
N GLU A 27 -5.27 -0.44 13.20
CA GLU A 27 -4.84 -0.06 11.87
C GLU A 27 -4.28 -1.27 11.08
N THR A 28 -3.90 -2.35 11.76
CA THR A 28 -3.39 -3.59 11.12
C THR A 28 -4.38 -4.15 10.10
N PHE A 29 -5.69 -4.19 10.43
CA PHE A 29 -6.72 -4.68 9.51
C PHE A 29 -6.76 -3.85 8.20
N THR A 30 -6.66 -2.53 8.31
CA THR A 30 -6.66 -1.63 7.14
C THR A 30 -5.39 -1.77 6.30
N ILE A 31 -4.24 -1.97 6.95
CA ILE A 31 -2.95 -2.19 6.30
C ILE A 31 -2.97 -3.52 5.53
N GLU A 32 -3.45 -4.59 6.15
CA GLU A 32 -3.59 -5.90 5.51
C GLU A 32 -4.57 -5.88 4.34
N GLY A 33 -5.72 -5.22 4.50
CA GLY A 33 -6.69 -5.02 3.42
C GLY A 33 -6.08 -4.27 2.23
N THR A 34 -5.31 -3.21 2.50
CA THR A 34 -4.60 -2.46 1.47
C THR A 34 -3.52 -3.31 0.78
N ASN A 35 -2.77 -4.12 1.54
CA ASN A 35 -1.78 -5.06 0.98
C ASN A 35 -2.43 -6.16 0.13
N SER A 36 -3.62 -6.61 0.50
CA SER A 36 -4.42 -7.56 -0.28
C SER A 36 -4.84 -6.95 -1.62
N LEU A 37 -5.32 -5.70 -1.61
CA LEU A 37 -5.70 -4.94 -2.81
C LEU A 37 -4.53 -4.86 -3.80
N PHE A 38 -3.34 -4.48 -3.31
CA PHE A 38 -2.14 -4.41 -4.12
C PHE A 38 -1.78 -5.76 -4.74
N ARG A 39 -1.83 -6.86 -3.98
CA ARG A 39 -1.56 -8.21 -4.52
C ARG A 39 -2.62 -8.70 -5.51
N HIS A 40 -3.85 -8.23 -5.37
CA HIS A 40 -4.95 -8.57 -6.27
C HIS A 40 -4.78 -7.87 -7.62
N PHE A 41 -4.63 -6.55 -7.62
CA PHE A 41 -4.58 -5.76 -8.86
C PHE A 41 -3.21 -5.76 -9.53
N LEU A 42 -2.12 -5.81 -8.76
CA LEU A 42 -0.77 -5.84 -9.31
C LEU A 42 -0.28 -7.29 -9.39
N ALA A 43 -0.91 -8.08 -10.26
CA ALA A 43 -0.64 -9.52 -10.46
C ALA A 43 0.84 -9.85 -10.71
N TRP A 44 1.61 -8.90 -11.24
CA TRP A 44 3.05 -9.03 -11.46
C TRP A 44 3.89 -9.04 -10.17
N MET A 45 3.38 -8.49 -9.05
CA MET A 45 4.04 -8.57 -7.74
C MET A 45 3.88 -9.96 -7.11
N ARG A 46 2.95 -10.79 -7.63
CA ARG A 46 2.68 -12.14 -7.14
C ARG A 46 3.55 -13.21 -7.81
N ARG A 47 4.00 -13.02 -9.06
CA ARG A 47 4.70 -14.06 -9.83
C ARG A 47 6.12 -13.64 -10.23
N LYS A 48 7.12 -14.31 -9.65
CA LYS A 48 8.55 -14.10 -9.94
C LYS A 48 9.00 -14.64 -11.31
N SER A 49 8.23 -15.54 -11.92
CA SER A 49 8.63 -16.34 -13.10
C SER A 49 8.15 -15.80 -14.46
N LYS A 50 7.51 -14.62 -14.50
CA LYS A 50 7.00 -14.04 -15.74
C LYS A 50 7.73 -12.75 -16.08
N CYS A 51 8.06 -12.58 -17.36
CA CYS A 51 8.71 -11.39 -17.91
C CYS A 51 7.70 -10.25 -18.01
N TYR A 52 7.50 -9.53 -16.91
CA TYR A 52 6.85 -8.22 -16.95
C TYR A 52 7.90 -7.11 -16.81
N SER A 53 7.57 -5.90 -17.28
CA SER A 53 8.47 -4.76 -17.27
C SER A 53 8.77 -4.26 -15.85
N LYS A 54 9.84 -4.75 -15.20
CA LYS A 54 10.24 -4.30 -13.84
C LYS A 54 10.75 -2.85 -13.78
N CYS A 55 10.38 -2.02 -14.74
CA CYS A 55 10.67 -0.60 -14.76
C CYS A 55 10.07 0.05 -13.51
N LYS A 56 10.94 0.74 -12.74
CA LYS A 56 10.56 1.46 -11.53
C LYS A 56 9.45 2.46 -11.81
N THR A 57 9.53 3.19 -12.92
CA THR A 57 8.52 4.17 -13.34
C THR A 57 7.15 3.52 -13.53
N MET A 58 7.09 2.32 -14.13
CA MET A 58 5.81 1.64 -14.30
C MET A 58 5.22 1.16 -12.97
N LEU A 59 6.07 0.75 -12.03
CA LEU A 59 5.62 0.39 -10.69
C LEU A 59 5.03 1.62 -9.99
N GLU A 60 5.73 2.75 -9.99
CA GLU A 60 5.27 4.01 -9.40
C GLU A 60 3.94 4.49 -10.00
N LEU A 61 3.81 4.49 -11.33
CA LEU A 61 2.57 4.85 -12.02
C LEU A 61 1.42 3.90 -11.67
N SER A 62 1.69 2.59 -11.55
CA SER A 62 0.67 1.60 -11.19
C SER A 62 0.17 1.80 -9.75
N PHE A 63 1.08 2.12 -8.82
CA PHE A 63 0.71 2.47 -7.45
C PHE A 63 -0.13 3.74 -7.39
N LEU A 64 0.29 4.79 -8.09
CA LEU A 64 -0.43 6.07 -8.15
C LEU A 64 -1.83 5.89 -8.74
N LEU A 65 -1.97 5.12 -9.82
CA LEU A 65 -3.25 4.81 -10.43
C LEU A 65 -4.18 4.10 -9.44
N LEU A 66 -3.69 3.07 -8.74
CA LEU A 66 -4.52 2.31 -7.80
C LEU A 66 -4.94 3.16 -6.59
N ILE A 67 -4.05 4.01 -6.07
CA ILE A 67 -4.36 4.95 -4.99
C ILE A 67 -5.39 5.98 -5.45
N LYS A 68 -5.24 6.51 -6.67
CA LYS A 68 -6.20 7.47 -7.25
C LYS A 68 -7.57 6.84 -7.45
N LEU A 69 -7.62 5.57 -7.89
CA LEU A 69 -8.85 4.79 -8.05
C LEU A 69 -9.56 4.58 -6.70
N LYS A 70 -8.81 4.17 -5.66
CA LYS A 70 -9.32 4.00 -4.29
C LYS A 70 -9.86 5.30 -3.69
N ASN A 71 -9.18 6.42 -3.94
CA ASN A 71 -9.55 7.73 -3.39
C ASN A 71 -10.55 8.50 -4.27
N SER A 72 -10.99 7.93 -5.40
CA SER A 72 -11.96 8.56 -6.27
C SER A 72 -13.35 8.51 -5.63
N PRO A 73 -14.12 9.62 -5.60
CA PRO A 73 -15.45 9.66 -4.98
C PRO A 73 -16.45 8.69 -5.64
N ALA A 74 -16.18 8.22 -6.86
CA ALA A 74 -17.01 7.25 -7.57
C ALA A 74 -16.89 5.80 -7.05
N LEU A 75 -15.90 5.49 -6.21
CA LEU A 75 -15.60 4.13 -5.72
C LEU A 75 -15.76 3.95 -4.21
N GLN A 76 -16.19 4.98 -3.47
CA GLN A 76 -16.41 4.90 -2.02
C GLN A 76 -17.60 4.02 -1.60
N VAL A 77 -18.41 3.49 -2.53
CA VAL A 77 -19.56 2.64 -2.22
C VAL A 77 -19.29 1.14 -2.46
N VAL A 78 -18.14 0.77 -3.02
CA VAL A 78 -17.81 -0.64 -3.24
C VAL A 78 -16.32 -0.84 -2.97
N MET A 79 -15.96 -0.99 -1.68
CA MET A 79 -14.90 -1.84 -1.10
C MET A 79 -14.56 -1.41 0.32
#